data_AF-A0A7L2DSQ8-F1
#
_entry.id   AF-A0A7L2DSQ8-F1
#
_cell.length_a   1.000
_cell.length_b   1.000
_cell.length_c   1.000
_cell.angle_alpha   90.00
_cell.angle_beta   90.00
_cell.angle_gamma   90.00
#
_symmetry.space_group_name_H-M   'P 1'
#
loop_
_entity.id
_entity.type
_entity.pdbx_description
1 polymer ?
#
loop_
_entity_poly.entity_id
_entity_poly.type
_entity_poly.pdbx_seq_one_letter_code
_entity_poly.pdbx_strand_id
1 'polypeptide(L)'
;IVLLVKENPLLAEVEALQKCYRVLDLICEKCMKQKDMNEVLAMKMHYISCIFQKCITFLKEREDKLDGFIKSLLKGRDKDGFPVYQEKLIRESIRKFPYCEATLLQQLVRSIAPVEI
;
A
#
# COMPACT_ATOMS: atom_id res chain seq x y z
N ILE A 1 -4.98 -2.06 8.03
CA ILE A 1 -5.14 -2.90 6.81
C ILE A 1 -4.54 -4.28 7.02
N VAL A 2 -3.24 -4.43 7.31
CA VAL A 2 -2.62 -5.76 7.46
C VAL A 2 -3.26 -6.59 8.58
N LEU A 3 -3.58 -5.98 9.73
CA LEU A 3 -4.31 -6.66 10.81
C LEU A 3 -5.69 -7.17 10.34
N LEU A 4 -6.44 -6.35 9.60
CA LEU A 4 -7.71 -6.78 9.00
C LEU A 4 -7.52 -8.00 8.10
N VAL A 5 -6.49 -8.01 7.24
CA VAL A 5 -6.18 -9.19 6.40
C VAL A 5 -5.87 -10.41 7.27
N LYS A 6 -5.07 -10.25 8.33
CA LYS A 6 -4.71 -11.34 9.24
C LYS A 6 -5.93 -11.92 10.00
N GLU A 7 -6.83 -11.04 10.46
CA GLU A 7 -7.99 -11.41 11.28
C GLU A 7 -9.15 -11.98 10.47
N ASN A 8 -9.11 -11.86 9.14
CA ASN A 8 -10.15 -12.37 8.24
C ASN A 8 -9.59 -13.53 7.40
N PRO A 9 -9.81 -14.80 7.77
CA PRO A 9 -9.24 -15.96 7.08
C PRO A 9 -9.56 -16.02 5.59
N LEU A 10 -10.79 -15.68 5.20
CA LEU A 10 -11.20 -15.61 3.79
C LEU A 10 -10.40 -14.59 2.99
N LEU A 11 -10.00 -13.48 3.62
CA LEU A 11 -9.15 -12.48 3.00
C LEU A 11 -7.68 -12.88 3.08
N ALA A 12 -7.24 -13.66 4.07
CA ALA A 12 -5.84 -14.10 4.17
C ALA A 12 -5.44 -15.13 3.10
N GLU A 13 -6.40 -15.68 2.35
CA GLU A 13 -6.11 -16.55 1.21
C GLU A 13 -5.45 -15.77 0.06
N VAL A 14 -4.33 -16.28 -0.43
CA VAL A 14 -3.54 -15.63 -1.49
C VAL A 14 -4.36 -15.36 -2.74
N GLU A 15 -5.17 -16.33 -3.18
CA GLU A 15 -6.02 -16.16 -4.37
C GLU A 15 -7.13 -15.12 -4.16
N ALA A 16 -7.69 -15.05 -2.96
CA ALA A 16 -8.70 -14.05 -2.61
C ALA A 16 -8.08 -12.65 -2.62
N LEU A 17 -6.92 -12.45 -1.97
CA LEU A 17 -6.17 -11.18 -2.03
C LEU A 17 -5.80 -10.79 -3.45
N GLN A 18 -5.42 -11.75 -4.30
CA GLN A 18 -5.11 -11.51 -5.70
C GLN A 18 -6.32 -10.94 -6.46
N LYS A 19 -7.51 -11.51 -6.24
CA LYS A 19 -8.75 -10.98 -6.81
C LYS A 19 -9.07 -9.60 -6.24
N CYS A 20 -8.92 -9.41 -4.93
CA CYS A 20 -9.21 -8.14 -4.28
C CYS A 20 -8.31 -6.99 -4.77
N TYR A 21 -6.99 -7.17 -4.86
CA TYR A 21 -6.13 -6.09 -5.34
C TYR A 21 -6.40 -5.75 -6.81
N ARG A 22 -6.73 -6.74 -7.65
CA ARG A 22 -7.17 -6.49 -9.04
C ARG A 22 -8.43 -5.63 -9.11
N VAL A 23 -9.40 -5.88 -8.23
CA VAL A 23 -10.60 -5.04 -8.14
C VAL A 23 -10.24 -3.61 -7.71
N LEU A 24 -9.32 -3.45 -6.75
CA LEU A 24 -8.84 -2.13 -6.34
C LEU A 24 -8.13 -1.39 -7.48
N ASP A 25 -7.33 -2.07 -8.29
CA ASP A 25 -6.68 -1.50 -9.47
C ASP A 25 -7.72 -1.04 -10.52
N LEU A 26 -8.77 -1.84 -10.75
CA LEU A 26 -9.88 -1.46 -11.65
C LEU A 26 -10.66 -0.24 -11.13
N ILE A 27 -10.88 -0.15 -9.81
CA ILE A 27 -11.54 1.03 -9.20
C ILE A 27 -10.63 2.25 -9.34
N CYS A 28 -9.31 2.10 -9.10
CA CYS A 28 -8.33 3.16 -9.31
C CYS A 28 -8.41 3.69 -10.75
N GLU A 29 -8.37 2.80 -11.73
CA GLU A 29 -8.47 3.13 -13.15
C GLU A 29 -9.77 3.85 -13.48
N LYS A 30 -10.92 3.33 -13.00
CA LYS A 30 -12.23 3.95 -13.20
C LYS A 30 -12.28 5.37 -12.62
N CYS A 31 -11.72 5.58 -11.43
CA CYS A 31 -11.69 6.89 -10.79
C CYS A 31 -10.87 7.93 -11.56
N MET A 32 -9.85 7.49 -12.29
CA MET A 32 -8.98 8.36 -13.09
C MET A 32 -9.50 8.58 -14.51
N LYS A 33 -10.26 7.63 -15.07
CA LYS A 33 -10.79 7.71 -16.45
C LYS A 33 -12.18 8.32 -16.58
N GLN A 34 -12.92 8.47 -15.48
CA GLN A 34 -14.24 9.12 -15.50
C GLN A 34 -14.12 10.64 -15.75
N LYS A 35 -15.21 11.26 -16.25
CA LYS A 35 -15.24 12.69 -16.58
C LYS A 35 -14.82 13.59 -15.41
N ASP A 36 -15.34 13.29 -14.22
CA ASP A 36 -14.99 13.98 -12.98
C ASP A 36 -13.94 13.14 -12.23
N MET A 37 -12.67 13.35 -12.56
CA MET A 37 -11.56 12.59 -11.98
C MET A 37 -11.60 12.62 -10.45
N ASN A 38 -11.46 11.46 -9.82
CA ASN A 38 -11.38 11.33 -8.37
C ASN A 38 -10.01 10.81 -7.95
N GLU A 39 -9.00 11.70 -8.00
CA GLU A 39 -7.62 11.37 -7.67
C GLU A 39 -7.46 10.84 -6.24
N VAL A 40 -8.25 11.36 -5.29
CA VAL A 40 -8.20 10.96 -3.88
C VAL A 40 -8.62 9.51 -3.72
N LEU A 41 -9.75 9.12 -4.31
CA LEU A 41 -10.22 7.74 -4.25
C LEU A 41 -9.27 6.81 -5.01
N ALA A 42 -8.80 7.23 -6.19
CA ALA A 42 -7.83 6.46 -6.96
C ALA A 42 -6.56 6.15 -6.15
N MET A 43 -5.97 7.16 -5.51
CA MET A 43 -4.78 7.01 -4.67
C MET A 43 -5.03 6.08 -3.47
N LYS A 44 -6.21 6.19 -2.82
CA LYS A 44 -6.58 5.29 -1.72
C LYS A 44 -6.69 3.84 -2.19
N MET A 45 -7.36 3.59 -3.31
CA MET A 45 -7.51 2.23 -3.85
C MET A 45 -6.17 1.65 -4.27
N HIS A 46 -5.33 2.44 -4.94
CA HIS A 46 -3.96 2.05 -5.29
C HIS A 46 -3.10 1.71 -4.06
N TYR A 47 -3.15 2.55 -3.02
CA TYR A 47 -2.40 2.29 -1.79
C TYR A 47 -2.85 0.97 -1.13
N ILE A 48 -4.17 0.73 -1.02
CA ILE A 48 -4.68 -0.54 -0.48
C ILE A 48 -4.24 -1.72 -1.37
N SER A 49 -4.26 -1.57 -2.70
CA SER A 49 -3.75 -2.57 -3.64
C SER A 49 -2.28 -2.89 -3.37
N CYS A 50 -1.42 -1.88 -3.18
CA CYS A 50 -0.01 -2.08 -2.83
C CYS A 50 0.16 -2.83 -1.50
N ILE A 51 -0.66 -2.54 -0.49
CA ILE A 51 -0.65 -3.28 0.79
C ILE A 51 -1.07 -4.74 0.59
N PHE A 52 -2.11 -5.01 -0.19
CA PHE A 52 -2.55 -6.38 -0.47
C PHE A 52 -1.50 -7.18 -1.25
N GLN A 53 -0.84 -6.56 -2.23
CA GLN A 53 0.30 -7.15 -2.94
C GLN A 53 1.44 -7.47 -1.96
N LYS A 54 1.74 -6.59 -0.99
CA LYS A 54 2.76 -6.86 0.03
C LYS A 54 2.34 -8.00 0.97
N CYS A 55 1.07 -8.06 1.38
CA CYS A 55 0.52 -9.19 2.13
C CYS A 55 0.73 -10.51 1.38
N ILE A 56 0.47 -10.55 0.07
CA ILE A 56 0.70 -11.74 -0.77
C ILE A 56 2.19 -12.14 -0.75
N THR A 57 3.12 -11.20 -0.91
CA THR A 57 4.57 -11.47 -0.83
C THR A 57 4.93 -12.15 0.49
N PHE A 58 4.49 -11.58 1.63
CA PHE A 58 4.77 -12.17 2.94
C PHE A 58 4.11 -13.54 3.13
N LEU A 59 2.87 -13.72 2.69
CA LEU A 59 2.16 -15.01 2.78
C LEU A 59 2.83 -16.12 1.97
N LYS A 60 3.49 -15.79 0.85
CA LYS A 60 4.18 -16.75 -0.03
C LYS A 60 5.61 -17.04 0.37
N GLU A 61 6.37 -16.01 0.77
CA GLU A 61 7.83 -16.06 0.81
C GLU A 61 8.42 -16.14 2.23
N ARG A 62 7.63 -15.87 3.27
CA ARG A 62 8.12 -15.73 4.66
C ARG A 62 7.51 -16.78 5.57
N GLU A 63 8.34 -17.39 6.41
CA GLU A 63 7.91 -18.36 7.41
C GLU A 63 6.97 -17.75 8.45
N ASP A 64 7.25 -16.52 8.87
CA ASP A 64 6.43 -15.74 9.81
C ASP A 64 5.28 -14.95 9.15
N LYS A 65 5.10 -15.10 7.83
CA LYS A 65 3.94 -14.60 7.07
C LYS A 65 3.52 -13.16 7.45
N LEU A 66 2.23 -12.95 7.74
CA LEU A 66 1.70 -11.63 8.08
C LEU A 66 2.20 -11.12 9.44
N ASP A 67 2.60 -11.99 10.36
CA ASP A 67 3.22 -11.58 11.62
C ASP A 67 4.58 -10.92 11.37
N GLY A 68 5.36 -11.45 10.44
CA GLY A 68 6.61 -10.82 9.99
C GLY A 68 6.38 -9.44 9.35
N PHE A 69 5.31 -9.31 8.58
CA PHE A 69 4.94 -8.02 8.00
C PHE A 69 4.56 -7.01 9.09
N ILE A 70 3.71 -7.41 10.04
CA ILE A 70 3.30 -6.56 11.16
C ILE A 70 4.51 -6.13 11.99
N LYS A 71 5.42 -7.06 12.33
CA LYS A 71 6.67 -6.73 13.03
C LYS A 71 7.52 -5.72 12.26
N SER A 72 7.64 -5.89 10.95
CA SER A 72 8.39 -4.96 10.09
C SER A 72 7.77 -3.56 10.11
N LEU A 73 6.44 -3.45 10.14
CA LEU A 73 5.74 -2.17 10.23
C LEU A 73 5.90 -1.51 11.60
N LEU A 74 5.90 -2.28 12.68
CA LEU A 74 5.98 -1.75 14.05
C LEU A 74 7.41 -1.41 14.49
N LYS A 75 8.43 -1.98 13.84
CA LYS A 75 9.83 -1.74 14.20
C LYS A 75 10.28 -0.32 13.80
N GLY A 76 10.57 0.50 14.81
CA GLY A 76 11.27 1.78 14.66
C GLY A 76 12.78 1.62 14.55
N ARG A 77 13.48 2.62 14.03
CA ARG A 77 14.95 2.69 14.06
C ARG A 77 15.46 3.04 15.47
N ASP A 78 16.66 2.56 15.81
CA ASP A 78 17.19 2.60 17.18
C ASP A 78 17.33 4.02 17.75
N LYS A 79 17.60 5.01 16.90
CA LYS A 79 17.89 6.39 17.32
C LYS A 79 16.69 7.11 17.94
N ASP A 80 15.51 6.96 17.35
CA ASP A 80 14.34 7.79 17.65
C ASP A 80 12.99 7.07 17.45
N GLY A 81 13.02 5.77 17.15
CA GLY A 81 11.81 4.99 16.89
C GLY A 81 11.14 5.28 15.55
N PHE A 82 11.75 6.06 14.65
CA PHE A 82 11.15 6.37 13.35
C PHE A 82 10.84 5.09 12.55
N PRO A 83 9.60 4.90 12.05
CA PRO A 83 9.17 3.67 11.40
C PRO A 83 9.65 3.60 9.93
N VAL A 84 10.96 3.40 9.75
CA VAL A 84 11.65 3.37 8.43
C VAL A 84 10.94 2.47 7.42
N TYR A 85 10.46 1.30 7.83
CA TYR A 85 9.78 0.38 6.92
C TYR A 85 8.45 0.96 6.42
N GLN A 86 7.66 1.59 7.29
CA GLN A 86 6.40 2.22 6.88
C GLN A 86 6.66 3.35 5.89
N GLU A 87 7.65 4.19 6.17
CA GLU A 87 8.03 5.29 5.29
C GLU A 87 8.46 4.78 3.90
N LYS A 88 9.31 3.75 3.85
CA LYS A 88 9.72 3.12 2.59
C LYS A 88 8.54 2.52 1.84
N LEU A 89 7.63 1.84 2.53
CA LEU A 89 6.44 1.23 1.93
C LEU A 89 5.48 2.28 1.35
N ILE A 90 5.29 3.40 2.05
CA ILE A 90 4.47 4.53 1.57
C ILE A 90 5.10 5.14 0.32
N ARG A 91 6.42 5.44 0.35
CA ARG A 91 7.14 5.97 -0.82
C ARG A 91 7.12 5.02 -2.01
N GLU A 92 7.28 3.73 -1.78
CA GLU A 92 7.16 2.71 -2.83
C GLU A 92 5.77 2.72 -3.44
N SER A 93 4.72 2.78 -2.62
CA SER A 93 3.33 2.80 -3.08
C SER A 93 3.03 4.06 -3.90
N ILE A 94 3.46 5.23 -3.43
CA ILE A 94 3.31 6.51 -4.15
C ILE A 94 4.05 6.47 -5.49
N ARG A 95 5.28 5.97 -5.52
CA ARG A 95 6.07 5.85 -6.76
C ARG A 95 5.42 4.90 -7.78
N LYS A 96 4.73 3.86 -7.32
CA LYS A 96 4.02 2.90 -8.18
C LYS A 96 2.68 3.41 -8.70
N PHE A 97 2.19 4.58 -8.27
CA PHE A 97 0.93 5.13 -8.76
C PHE A 97 1.03 5.41 -10.26
N PRO A 98 0.16 4.84 -11.11
CA PRO A 98 0.38 4.83 -12.56
C PRO A 98 0.04 6.17 -13.26
N TYR A 99 -0.50 7.15 -12.54
CA TYR A 99 -0.94 8.43 -13.09
C TYR A 99 -0.02 9.56 -12.63
N CYS A 100 1.12 9.74 -13.30
CA CYS A 100 2.15 10.71 -12.95
C CYS A 100 1.67 12.18 -12.99
N GLU A 101 0.69 12.47 -13.84
CA GLU A 101 0.13 13.81 -14.02
C GLU A 101 -0.90 14.19 -12.94
N ALA A 102 -1.29 13.27 -12.05
CA ALA A 102 -2.25 13.57 -10.99
C ALA A 102 -1.71 14.66 -10.06
N THR A 103 -2.49 15.71 -9.83
CA THR A 103 -2.08 16.84 -8.99
C THR A 103 -1.79 16.38 -7.56
N LEU A 104 -2.63 15.48 -7.04
CA LEU A 104 -2.47 14.87 -5.73
C LEU A 104 -1.16 14.09 -5.62
N LEU A 105 -0.72 13.40 -6.67
CA LEU A 105 0.56 12.67 -6.64
C LEU A 105 1.71 13.66 -6.43
N GLN A 106 1.73 14.77 -7.18
CA GLN A 106 2.78 15.77 -7.06
C GLN A 106 2.82 16.38 -5.64
N GLN A 107 1.64 16.64 -5.05
CA GLN A 107 1.54 17.12 -3.67
C GLN A 107 2.09 16.11 -2.66
N LEU A 108 1.74 14.83 -2.79
CA LEU A 108 2.23 13.77 -1.92
C LEU A 108 3.75 13.61 -2.01
N VAL A 109 4.31 13.61 -3.23
CA VAL A 109 5.77 13.53 -3.44
C VAL A 109 6.49 14.69 -2.77
N ARG A 110 6.00 15.93 -2.96
CA ARG A 110 6.58 17.11 -2.30
C ARG A 110 6.47 17.05 -0.77
N SER A 111 5.38 16.49 -0.25
CA SER A 111 5.17 16.35 1.19
C SER A 111 6.09 15.33 1.84
N ILE A 112 6.37 14.21 1.19
CA ILE A 112 7.18 13.11 1.77
C ILE A 112 8.67 13.28 1.52
N ALA A 113 9.07 13.95 0.44
CA ALA A 113 10.49 14.07 0.05
C ALA A 113 11.42 14.61 1.17
N PRO A 114 11.03 15.60 1.99
CA PRO A 114 11.89 16.15 3.03
C PRO A 114 12.16 15.22 4.22
N VAL A 115 11.38 14.13 4.38
CA VAL A 115 11.53 13.24 5.54
C VAL A 115 12.80 12.40 5.39
N GLU A 116 13.67 12.43 6.41
CA GLU A 116 14.94 11.68 6.42
C GLU A 116 14.74 10.23 6.92
N ILE A 117 15.06 9.27 6.06
CA ILE A 117 14.96 7.82 6.34
C ILE A 117 16.25 7.28 6.95
#